data_AF-A0A644W825-F1
#
_entry.id   AF-A0A644W825-F1
#
_cell.length_a   1.000
_cell.length_b   1.000
_cell.length_c   1.000
_cell.angle_alpha   90.00
_cell.angle_beta   90.00
_cell.angle_gamma   90.00
#
_symmetry.space_group_name_H-M   'P 1'
#
loop_
_entity.id
_entity.type
_entity.pdbx_description
1 polymer ?
#
loop_
_entity_poly.entity_id
_entity_poly.type
_entity_poly.pdbx_seq_one_letter_code
_entity_poly.pdbx_strand_id
1 'polypeptide(L)'
;MMNKKRILILIFVLTIAVVFTIASVSSASAATKTVNFKNSGTKNVKIGHGDYIGLYYSTYGSQYPPRTLEISLWSSNYYPKYYKMTKAKVYFKKSNGQTVYKVYKGSYVTKKVHKGWKPKKAIIYYKKK
;
A
#
# COMPACT_ATOMS: atom_id res chain seq x y z
N MET A 1 -1.86 -53.32 -18.36
CA MET A 1 -1.08 -52.27 -19.05
C MET A 1 -1.92 -51.00 -19.15
N MET A 2 -1.49 -49.88 -18.58
CA MET A 2 -2.26 -48.63 -18.61
C MET A 2 -2.21 -48.03 -20.03
N ASN A 3 -3.37 -47.68 -20.60
CA ASN A 3 -3.48 -47.14 -21.95
C ASN A 3 -2.70 -45.82 -22.06
N LYS A 4 -1.84 -45.65 -23.08
CA LYS A 4 -1.01 -44.46 -23.31
C LYS A 4 -1.82 -43.15 -23.27
N LYS A 5 -3.10 -43.18 -23.70
CA LYS A 5 -4.00 -42.02 -23.60
C LYS A 5 -4.31 -41.62 -22.15
N ARG A 6 -4.46 -42.58 -21.23
CA ARG A 6 -4.70 -42.31 -19.80
C ARG A 6 -3.46 -41.73 -19.12
N ILE A 7 -2.26 -42.18 -19.51
CA ILE A 7 -0.99 -41.63 -19.01
C ILE A 7 -0.86 -40.16 -19.42
N LEU A 8 -1.14 -39.83 -20.67
CA LEU A 8 -1.10 -38.45 -21.17
C LEU A 8 -2.10 -37.53 -20.47
N ILE A 9 -3.32 -38.00 -20.23
CA ILE A 9 -4.34 -37.23 -19.48
C ILE A 9 -3.89 -36.99 -18.04
N LEU A 10 -3.35 -38.01 -17.38
CA LEU A 10 -2.84 -37.88 -16.01
C LEU A 10 -1.69 -36.86 -15.91
N ILE A 11 -0.75 -36.89 -16.86
CA ILE A 11 0.35 -35.91 -16.90
C ILE A 11 -0.19 -34.49 -17.12
N PHE A 12 -1.17 -34.32 -18.01
CA PHE A 12 -1.76 -33.01 -18.31
C PHE A 12 -2.56 -32.44 -17.13
N VAL A 13 -3.31 -33.29 -16.42
CA VAL A 13 -4.02 -32.89 -15.20
C VAL A 13 -3.03 -32.54 -14.08
N LEU A 14 -1.94 -33.29 -13.95
CA LEU A 14 -0.91 -33.04 -12.94
C LEU A 14 -0.16 -31.73 -13.22
N THR A 15 0.17 -31.41 -14.47
CA THR A 15 0.84 -30.14 -14.81
C THR A 15 -0.08 -28.93 -14.61
N ILE A 16 -1.38 -29.03 -14.93
CA ILE A 16 -2.35 -27.97 -14.65
C ILE A 16 -2.47 -27.74 -13.13
N ALA A 17 -2.55 -28.81 -12.33
CA ALA A 17 -2.63 -28.70 -10.88
C ALA A 17 -1.37 -28.03 -10.27
N VAL A 18 -0.18 -28.35 -10.79
CA VAL A 18 1.08 -27.73 -10.37
C VAL A 18 1.13 -26.24 -10.75
N VAL A 19 0.68 -25.85 -11.95
CA VAL A 19 0.62 -24.42 -12.35
C VAL A 19 -0.37 -23.63 -11.49
N PHE A 20 -1.54 -24.21 -11.17
CA PHE A 20 -2.55 -23.56 -10.32
C PHE A 20 -2.10 -23.42 -8.86
N THR A 21 -1.36 -24.40 -8.34
CA THR A 21 -0.82 -24.34 -6.97
C THR A 21 0.34 -23.36 -6.84
N ILE A 22 1.26 -23.31 -7.82
CA ILE A 22 2.37 -22.32 -7.79
C ILE A 22 1.84 -20.88 -7.95
N ALA A 23 0.80 -20.67 -8.77
CA ALA A 23 0.19 -19.34 -8.95
C ALA A 23 -0.49 -18.83 -7.66
N SER A 24 -1.11 -19.71 -6.87
CA SER A 24 -1.81 -19.37 -5.63
C SER A 24 -0.89 -19.19 -4.42
N VAL A 25 0.36 -19.65 -4.47
CA VAL A 25 1.39 -19.37 -3.43
C VAL A 25 2.00 -17.97 -3.61
N SER A 26 1.79 -17.33 -4.76
CA SER A 26 2.32 -16.00 -5.03
C SER A 26 1.34 -14.89 -4.62
N SER A 27 1.65 -14.25 -3.50
CA SER A 27 1.02 -13.06 -2.92
C SER A 27 -0.23 -13.31 -2.06
N ALA A 28 -0.02 -13.40 -0.75
CA ALA A 28 -1.02 -12.91 0.20
C ALA A 28 -1.47 -11.51 -0.26
N SER A 29 -2.74 -11.39 -0.65
CA SER A 29 -3.33 -10.15 -1.12
C SER A 29 -3.01 -9.02 -0.14
N ALA A 30 -2.37 -7.95 -0.62
CA ALA A 30 -2.05 -6.82 0.25
C ALA A 30 -3.36 -6.20 0.74
N ALA A 31 -3.60 -6.25 2.04
CA ALA A 31 -4.71 -5.58 2.69
C ALA A 31 -4.64 -4.08 2.39
N THR A 32 -5.81 -3.43 2.32
CA THR A 32 -5.89 -2.00 2.02
C THR A 32 -6.57 -1.22 3.14
N LYS A 33 -6.04 -0.04 3.45
CA LYS A 33 -6.71 0.95 4.29
C LYS A 33 -6.81 2.29 3.58
N THR A 34 -8.01 2.83 3.50
CA THR A 34 -8.24 4.18 2.99
C THR A 34 -8.17 5.17 4.15
N VAL A 35 -7.39 6.24 3.99
CA VAL A 35 -7.25 7.28 5.00
C VAL A 35 -7.34 8.67 4.37
N ASN A 36 -8.19 9.52 4.92
CA ASN A 36 -8.34 10.92 4.48
C ASN A 36 -7.32 11.81 5.19
N PHE A 37 -6.66 12.70 4.44
CA PHE A 37 -5.81 13.75 4.99
C PHE A 37 -6.67 14.80 5.70
N LYS A 38 -6.16 15.34 6.80
CA LYS A 38 -6.64 16.60 7.36
C LYS A 38 -5.98 17.76 6.62
N ASN A 39 -6.62 18.93 6.60
CA ASN A 39 -6.06 20.13 5.95
C ASN A 39 -4.66 20.50 6.47
N SER A 40 -4.35 20.14 7.72
CA SER A 40 -3.01 20.18 8.31
C SER A 40 -2.89 19.12 9.41
N GLY A 41 -1.65 18.70 9.68
CA GLY A 41 -1.31 17.83 10.81
C GLY A 41 -1.23 16.34 10.49
N THR A 42 -0.99 15.56 11.54
CA THR A 42 -0.82 14.11 11.47
C THR A 42 -2.14 13.39 11.68
N LYS A 43 -2.36 12.31 10.92
CA LYS A 43 -3.45 11.36 11.18
C LYS A 43 -2.89 9.96 11.28
N ASN A 44 -3.23 9.29 12.38
CA ASN A 44 -2.88 7.91 12.62
C ASN A 44 -4.13 7.03 12.55
N VAL A 45 -4.03 5.88 11.88
CA VAL A 45 -5.12 4.92 11.76
C VAL A 45 -4.61 3.54 12.15
N LYS A 46 -5.22 2.95 13.18
CA LYS A 46 -4.89 1.60 13.65
C LYS A 46 -5.27 0.57 12.57
N ILE A 47 -4.37 -0.38 12.32
CA ILE A 47 -4.58 -1.48 11.37
C ILE A 47 -4.59 -2.86 12.04
N GLY A 48 -4.05 -2.98 13.26
CA GLY A 48 -4.08 -4.22 14.04
C GLY A 48 -2.79 -4.42 14.85
N HIS A 49 -2.84 -5.26 15.89
CA HIS A 49 -1.68 -5.63 16.74
C HIS A 49 -0.80 -4.46 17.23
N GLY A 50 -1.38 -3.28 17.41
CA GLY A 50 -0.65 -2.08 17.83
C GLY A 50 0.14 -1.37 16.72
N ASP A 51 -0.02 -1.77 15.46
CA ASP A 51 0.51 -1.04 14.31
C ASP A 51 -0.51 0.00 13.79
N TYR A 52 0.02 1.13 13.33
CA TYR A 52 -0.69 2.29 12.83
C TYR A 52 -0.14 2.72 11.48
N ILE A 53 -1.02 3.25 10.63
CA ILE A 53 -0.64 4.02 9.45
C ILE A 53 -0.67 5.50 9.83
N GLY A 54 0.47 6.16 9.70
CA GLY A 54 0.62 7.60 9.85
C GLY A 54 0.57 8.31 8.50
N LEU A 55 -0.15 9.42 8.44
CA LEU A 55 -0.15 10.34 7.31
C LEU A 55 0.09 11.74 7.83
N TYR A 56 0.98 12.45 7.17
CA TYR A 56 1.30 13.83 7.48
C TYR A 56 1.43 14.64 6.20
N TYR A 57 0.91 15.86 6.22
CA TYR A 57 1.13 16.83 5.16
C TYR A 57 1.46 18.20 5.78
N SER A 58 2.68 18.68 5.54
CA SER A 58 3.11 20.01 5.96
C SER A 58 2.60 21.06 4.98
N THR A 59 1.76 21.98 5.46
CA THR A 59 1.34 23.17 4.69
C THR A 59 2.26 24.36 4.93
N TYR A 60 2.79 24.50 6.14
CA TYR A 60 3.61 25.62 6.60
C TYR A 60 4.83 25.05 7.33
N GLY A 61 6.03 25.50 6.96
CA GLY A 61 7.26 24.90 7.44
C GLY A 61 7.63 25.40 8.83
N SER A 62 7.56 24.52 9.83
CA SER A 62 8.35 24.65 11.07
C SER A 62 9.26 23.44 11.28
N GLN A 63 8.75 22.21 11.07
CA GLN A 63 9.51 20.96 11.25
C GLN A 63 9.87 20.23 9.94
N TYR A 64 9.11 20.47 8.87
CA TYR A 64 9.36 19.91 7.53
C TYR A 64 9.23 20.99 6.46
N PRO A 65 9.97 20.89 5.33
CA PRO A 65 9.79 21.80 4.21
C PRO A 65 8.31 21.88 3.82
N PRO A 66 7.81 23.06 3.45
CA PRO A 66 6.40 23.22 3.07
C PRO A 66 6.06 22.29 1.89
N ARG A 67 4.84 21.76 1.92
CA ARG A 67 4.29 20.79 0.96
C ARG A 67 4.97 19.43 1.01
N THR A 68 5.50 19.03 2.16
CA THR A 68 6.01 17.66 2.34
C THR A 68 4.87 16.72 2.72
N LEU A 69 4.70 15.67 1.94
CA LEU A 69 3.84 14.54 2.22
C LEU A 69 4.67 13.42 2.83
N GLU A 70 4.24 12.92 3.98
CA GLU A 70 4.77 11.72 4.61
C GLU A 70 3.66 10.69 4.81
N ILE A 71 3.96 9.42 4.50
CA ILE A 71 3.12 8.27 4.82
C ILE A 71 4.04 7.17 5.35
N SER A 72 3.73 6.72 6.55
CA SER A 72 4.53 5.74 7.28
C SER A 72 3.65 4.70 7.96
N LEU A 73 4.27 3.57 8.27
CA LEU A 73 3.71 2.56 9.14
C LEU A 73 4.57 2.52 10.39
N TRP A 74 3.97 2.61 11.56
CA TRP A 74 4.68 2.67 12.83
C TRP A 74 3.91 1.92 13.92
N SER A 75 4.60 1.58 15.01
CA SER A 75 4.03 0.96 16.22
C SER A 75 4.36 1.81 17.43
N SER A 76 3.74 1.58 18.58
CA SER A 76 4.09 2.24 19.84
C SER A 76 5.58 2.13 20.20
N ASN A 77 6.30 1.15 19.64
CA ASN A 77 7.76 0.98 19.79
C ASN A 77 8.54 1.52 18.58
N TYR A 78 8.07 2.60 17.95
CA TYR A 78 8.61 3.28 16.76
C TYR A 78 8.58 2.49 15.44
N TYR A 79 8.92 1.20 15.43
CA TYR A 79 8.93 0.38 14.22
C TYR A 79 7.70 -0.52 14.12
N PRO A 80 7.10 -0.68 12.92
CA PRO A 80 5.95 -1.55 12.75
C PRO A 80 6.35 -3.00 12.99
N LYS A 81 5.61 -3.73 13.83
CA LYS A 81 5.99 -5.09 14.26
C LYS A 81 5.38 -6.18 13.38
N TYR A 82 4.12 -6.00 12.98
CA TYR A 82 3.33 -7.07 12.37
C TYR A 82 3.08 -6.84 10.90
N TYR A 83 3.07 -5.59 10.46
CA TYR A 83 2.73 -5.21 9.10
C TYR A 83 3.84 -4.41 8.42
N LYS A 84 3.89 -4.48 7.09
CA LYS A 84 4.73 -3.62 6.25
C LYS A 84 3.90 -3.00 5.14
N MET A 85 4.12 -1.72 4.87
CA MET A 85 3.56 -1.06 3.69
C MET A 85 4.26 -1.59 2.44
N THR A 86 3.48 -1.77 1.37
CA THR A 86 3.96 -2.22 0.06
C THR A 86 3.86 -1.09 -0.98
N LYS A 87 2.75 -0.36 -0.94
CA LYS A 87 2.51 0.82 -1.79
C LYS A 87 1.46 1.73 -1.17
N ALA A 88 1.48 2.99 -1.57
CA ALA A 88 0.47 3.99 -1.25
C ALA A 88 -0.04 4.63 -2.55
N LYS A 89 -1.36 4.67 -2.76
CA LYS A 89 -2.00 5.45 -3.82
C LYS A 89 -2.60 6.71 -3.21
N VAL A 90 -2.07 7.87 -3.54
CA VAL A 90 -2.46 9.16 -2.96
C VAL A 90 -3.20 10.00 -3.99
N TYR A 91 -4.37 10.50 -3.61
CA TYR A 91 -5.22 11.36 -4.41
C TYR A 91 -5.00 12.81 -4.00
N PHE A 92 -4.78 13.68 -4.99
CA PHE A 92 -4.56 15.11 -4.84
C PHE A 92 -5.65 15.88 -5.58
N LYS A 93 -6.17 16.94 -4.95
CA LYS A 93 -6.98 17.96 -5.62
C LYS A 93 -6.04 19.07 -6.10
N LYS A 94 -6.07 19.38 -7.39
CA LYS A 94 -5.37 20.53 -8.00
C LYS A 94 -6.13 21.83 -7.73
N SER A 95 -5.47 22.96 -7.94
CA SER A 95 -6.07 24.30 -7.83
C SER A 95 -7.26 24.49 -8.76
N ASN A 96 -7.21 23.94 -9.98
CA ASN A 96 -8.30 23.96 -10.95
C ASN A 96 -9.45 22.97 -10.63
N GLY A 97 -9.46 22.36 -9.44
CA GLY A 97 -10.51 21.44 -9.01
C GLY A 97 -10.32 19.99 -9.46
N GLN A 98 -9.46 19.71 -10.44
CA GLN A 98 -9.23 18.35 -10.95
C GLN A 98 -8.59 17.46 -9.86
N THR A 99 -9.01 16.19 -9.81
CA THR A 99 -8.38 15.18 -8.97
C THR A 99 -7.40 14.34 -9.78
N VAL A 100 -6.20 14.16 -9.26
CA VAL A 100 -5.18 13.27 -9.82
C VAL A 100 -4.67 12.33 -8.74
N TYR A 101 -4.03 11.23 -9.11
CA TYR A 101 -3.41 10.34 -8.15
C TYR A 101 -1.94 10.03 -8.50
N LYS A 102 -1.16 9.70 -7.48
CA LYS A 102 0.20 9.15 -7.61
C LYS A 102 0.30 7.87 -6.81
N VAL A 103 1.09 6.93 -7.32
CA VAL A 103 1.41 5.68 -6.64
C VAL A 103 2.86 5.74 -6.18
N TYR A 104 3.08 5.47 -4.90
CA TYR A 104 4.39 5.36 -4.30
C TYR A 104 4.59 3.91 -3.85
N LYS A 105 5.70 3.30 -4.24
CA LYS A 105 6.08 1.95 -3.78
C LYS A 105 7.03 2.06 -2.60
N GLY A 106 6.96 1.12 -1.67
CA GLY A 106 7.87 1.05 -0.53
C GLY A 106 7.18 1.00 0.83
N SER A 107 7.99 0.83 1.87
CA SER A 107 7.59 0.75 3.28
C SER A 107 7.39 2.11 3.95
N TYR A 108 7.83 3.19 3.30
CA TYR A 108 7.76 4.57 3.76
C TYR A 108 7.73 5.51 2.55
N VAL A 109 7.01 6.63 2.65
CA VAL A 109 6.89 7.63 1.57
C VAL A 109 7.15 9.01 2.16
N THR A 110 8.20 9.68 1.68
CA THR A 110 8.40 11.12 1.91
C THR A 110 8.64 11.80 0.59
N LYS A 111 7.74 12.71 0.21
CA LYS A 111 7.74 13.36 -1.10
C LYS A 111 7.29 14.81 -1.02
N LYS A 112 7.95 15.67 -1.79
CA LYS A 112 7.51 17.04 -2.02
C LYS A 112 6.31 17.05 -2.97
N VAL A 113 5.21 17.64 -2.53
CA VAL A 113 3.98 17.79 -3.31
C VAL A 113 4.10 18.99 -4.23
N HIS A 114 3.59 18.84 -5.46
CA HIS A 114 3.60 19.90 -6.47
C HIS A 114 2.83 21.13 -5.98
N LYS A 115 3.25 22.33 -6.40
CA LYS A 115 2.58 23.57 -5.99
C LYS A 115 1.12 23.54 -6.50
N GLY A 116 0.19 23.97 -5.65
CA GLY A 116 -1.25 23.96 -5.98
C GLY A 116 -1.93 22.60 -5.87
N TRP A 117 -1.22 21.53 -5.50
CA TRP A 117 -1.82 20.21 -5.23
C TRP A 117 -2.02 20.02 -3.74
N LYS A 118 -3.20 19.58 -3.33
CA LYS A 118 -3.54 19.28 -1.94
C LYS A 118 -3.91 17.80 -1.79
N PRO A 119 -3.20 17.01 -0.97
CA PRO A 119 -3.57 15.62 -0.74
C PRO A 119 -4.95 15.55 -0.06
N LYS A 120 -5.78 14.61 -0.50
CA LYS A 120 -7.14 14.40 0.01
C LYS A 120 -7.31 13.07 0.71
N LYS A 121 -6.91 11.98 0.05
CA LYS A 121 -6.97 10.63 0.61
C LYS A 121 -5.81 9.78 0.10
N ALA A 122 -5.40 8.80 0.88
CA ALA A 122 -4.50 7.75 0.46
C ALA A 122 -5.15 6.37 0.65
N ILE A 123 -4.88 5.46 -0.27
CA ILE A 123 -5.15 4.04 -0.14
C ILE A 123 -3.80 3.37 0.10
N ILE A 124 -3.62 2.85 1.30
CA ILE A 124 -2.38 2.23 1.74
C ILE A 124 -2.53 0.72 1.65
N TYR A 125 -1.61 0.10 0.93
CA TYR A 125 -1.55 -1.34 0.76
C TYR A 125 -0.47 -1.88 1.69
N TYR A 126 -0.84 -2.81 2.55
CA TYR A 126 0.04 -3.38 3.56
C TYR A 126 -0.17 -4.90 3.63
N LYS A 127 0.83 -5.61 4.12
CA LYS A 127 0.73 -7.05 4.35
C LYS A 127 1.41 -7.42 5.66
N LYS A 128 1.04 -8.58 6.21
CA LYS A 128 1.76 -9.14 7.34
C LYS A 128 3.23 -9.33 6.95
N LYS A 129 4.14 -9.04 7.89
CA LYS A 129 5.58 -9.08 7.64
C LYS A 129 6.06 -10.48 7.30
#